data_AF-A0A382X671-F1
#
_entry.id   AF-A0A382X671-F1
#
_cell.length_a   1.000
_cell.length_b   1.000
_cell.length_c   1.000
_cell.angle_alpha   90.00
_cell.angle_beta   90.00
_cell.angle_gamma   90.00
#
_symmetry.space_group_name_H-M   'P 1'
#
loop_
_entity.id
_entity.type
_entity.pdbx_description
1 polymer ?
#
loop_
_entity_poly.entity_id
_entity_poly.type
_entity_poly.pdbx_seq_one_letter_code
_entity_poly.pdbx_strand_id
1 'polypeptide(L)' 'MARRNPPETVPSNPQVETRFCELCKREALRFTSHHLVPRSRGGRFSPQVKLCPTCHRQLHAMFSESTLAKELNSIDAL' A
#
# COMPACT_ATOMS: atom_id res chain seq x y z
N MET A 1 -36.10 31.35 24.75
CA MET A 1 -35.65 29.95 24.52
C MET A 1 -34.84 29.89 23.22
N ALA A 2 -33.52 30.00 23.27
CA ALA A 2 -32.67 29.87 22.08
C ALA A 2 -32.24 28.40 21.96
N ARG A 3 -32.77 27.70 20.95
CA ARG A 3 -32.40 26.31 20.64
C ARG A 3 -30.98 26.36 20.05
N ARG A 4 -29.99 26.04 20.89
CA ARG A 4 -28.59 25.93 20.48
C ARG A 4 -28.48 24.79 19.47
N ASN A 5 -28.17 25.14 18.22
CA ASN A 5 -27.86 24.16 17.18
C ASN A 5 -26.42 23.65 17.40
N PRO A 6 -26.18 22.33 17.59
CA PRO A 6 -24.82 21.81 17.66
C PRO A 6 -24.21 21.79 16.24
N PRO A 7 -22.97 22.25 16.03
CA PRO A 7 -22.29 22.03 14.77
C PRO A 7 -21.90 20.55 14.66
N GLU A 8 -22.52 19.85 13.71
CA GLU A 8 -22.11 18.52 13.27
C GLU A 8 -20.69 18.58 12.68
N THR A 9 -19.67 18.29 13.49
CA THR A 9 -18.31 18.04 13.01
C THR A 9 -18.23 16.64 12.43
N VAL A 10 -18.70 16.49 11.19
CA VAL A 10 -18.41 15.33 10.35
C VAL A 10 -16.91 15.37 9.99
N PRO A 11 -16.15 14.27 10.12
CA PRO A 11 -14.71 14.31 10.04
C PRO A 11 -14.23 14.60 8.60
N SER A 12 -13.64 15.78 8.41
CA SER A 12 -12.79 16.09 7.26
C SER A 12 -11.51 15.25 7.35
N ASN A 13 -11.54 14.04 6.79
CA ASN A 13 -10.30 13.29 6.55
C ASN A 13 -9.95 13.35 5.05
N PRO A 14 -9.13 14.31 4.60
CA PRO A 14 -8.72 14.44 3.20
C PRO A 14 -7.65 13.41 2.80
N GLN A 15 -7.58 12.24 3.42
CA GLN A 15 -6.57 11.22 3.12
C GLN A 15 -7.00 10.37 1.91
N VAL A 16 -7.34 11.03 0.81
CA VAL A 16 -7.49 10.40 -0.51
C VAL A 16 -6.12 10.43 -1.18
N GLU A 17 -5.16 9.74 -0.60
CA GLU A 17 -3.80 9.68 -1.17
C GLU A 17 -3.45 8.24 -1.53
N THR A 18 -3.65 7.97 -2.82
CA THR A 18 -3.59 6.66 -3.49
C THR A 18 -4.81 5.77 -3.22
N ARG A 19 -5.85 5.92 -4.05
CA ARG A 19 -6.99 4.98 -4.08
C ARG A 19 -6.71 3.69 -4.82
N PHE A 20 -5.61 3.57 -5.56
CA PHE A 20 -5.38 2.46 -6.48
C PHE A 20 -4.12 1.66 -6.11
N CYS A 21 -4.20 0.33 -6.23
CA CYS A 21 -3.07 -0.57 -6.04
C CYS A 21 -2.04 -0.36 -7.16
N GLU A 22 -0.76 -0.23 -6.82
CA GLU A 22 0.27 0.00 -7.84
C GLU A 22 0.50 -1.21 -8.77
N LEU A 23 0.15 -2.42 -8.31
CA LEU A 23 0.27 -3.64 -9.11
C LEU A 23 -0.96 -3.88 -10.00
N CYS A 24 -2.15 -3.97 -9.39
CA CYS A 24 -3.36 -4.34 -10.12
C CYS A 24 -4.20 -3.15 -10.58
N LYS A 25 -3.80 -1.91 -10.25
CA LYS A 25 -4.48 -0.64 -10.57
C LYS A 25 -5.96 -0.59 -10.13
N ARG A 26 -6.37 -1.47 -9.22
CA ARG A 26 -7.74 -1.51 -8.67
C ARG A 26 -7.87 -0.63 -7.45
N GLU A 27 -9.08 -0.08 -7.28
CA GLU A 27 -9.43 0.66 -6.08
C GLU A 27 -9.53 -0.29 -4.88
N ALA A 28 -8.93 0.09 -3.74
CA ALA A 28 -9.06 -0.66 -2.50
C ALA A 28 -9.25 0.28 -1.30
N LEU A 29 -10.04 -0.18 -0.33
CA LEU A 29 -10.31 0.57 0.91
C LEU A 29 -9.09 0.63 1.83
N ARG A 30 -8.13 -0.29 1.67
CA ARG A 30 -6.91 -0.37 2.47
C ARG A 30 -5.72 -0.80 1.61
N PHE A 31 -4.57 -0.19 1.87
CA PHE A 31 -3.30 -0.51 1.24
C PHE A 31 -2.29 -0.94 2.31
N THR A 32 -1.40 -1.84 1.93
CA THR A 32 -0.28 -2.31 2.75
C THR A 32 1.02 -1.96 2.04
N SER A 33 1.95 -1.36 2.77
CA SER A 33 3.31 -1.11 2.26
C SER A 33 4.06 -2.43 2.17
N HIS A 34 4.47 -2.79 0.95
CA HIS A 34 5.31 -3.96 0.71
C HIS A 34 6.74 -3.50 0.37
N HIS A 35 7.73 -4.11 1.01
CA HIS A 35 9.14 -3.84 0.76
C HIS A 35 9.62 -4.75 -0.36
N LEU A 36 10.00 -4.18 -1.51
CA LEU A 36 10.42 -4.95 -2.68
C LEU A 36 11.73 -5.70 -2.46
N VAL A 37 12.63 -5.14 -1.63
CA VAL A 37 13.87 -5.80 -1.26
C VAL A 37 13.84 -6.12 0.24
N PRO A 38 13.95 -7.41 0.61
CA PRO A 38 14.06 -7.84 2.00
C PRO A 38 15.26 -7.16 2.69
N ARG A 39 15.09 -6.80 3.95
CA ARG A 39 16.12 -6.14 4.77
C ARG A 39 17.46 -6.89 4.78
N SER A 40 17.43 -8.22 4.72
CA SER A 40 18.63 -9.08 4.69
C SER A 40 19.53 -8.89 3.46
N ARG A 41 19.02 -8.30 2.36
CA ARG A 41 19.80 -8.03 1.14
C ARG A 41 20.11 -6.55 0.93
N GLY A 42 20.12 -5.76 2.02
CA GLY A 42 20.42 -4.33 1.96
C GLY A 42 19.22 -3.45 1.64
N GLY A 43 18.00 -3.98 1.70
CA GLY A 43 16.74 -3.25 1.46
C GLY A 43 16.38 -2.19 2.51
N ARG A 44 17.34 -1.65 3.26
CA ARG A 44 17.11 -0.62 4.28
C ARG A 44 16.63 0.71 3.68
N PHE A 45 16.91 0.94 2.39
CA PHE A 45 16.44 2.06 1.59
C PHE A 45 15.63 1.60 0.36
N SER A 46 15.07 0.38 0.39
CA SER A 46 14.33 -0.11 -0.77
C SER A 46 13.03 0.67 -0.98
N PRO A 47 12.64 0.89 -2.24
CA PRO A 47 11.35 1.48 -2.55
C PRO A 47 10.24 0.60 -1.96
N GLN A 48 9.33 1.23 -1.23
CA GLN A 48 8.12 0.60 -0.70
C GLN A 48 6.97 0.90 -1.66
N VAL A 49 6.10 -0.09 -1.84
CA VAL A 49 4.99 -0.02 -2.79
C VAL A 49 3.66 -0.19 -2.08
N LYS A 50 2.64 0.54 -2.52
CA LYS A 50 1.28 0.46 -1.97
C LYS A 50 0.50 -0.64 -2.71
N LEU A 51 0.34 -1.77 -2.04
CA LEU A 51 -0.41 -2.91 -2.59
C LEU A 51 -1.70 -3.14 -1.82
N CYS A 52 -2.73 -3.64 -2.51
CA CYS A 52 -3.90 -4.13 -1.82
C CYS A 52 -3.57 -5.46 -1.09
N PRO A 53 -4.32 -5.83 -0.03
CA PRO A 53 -4.05 -7.02 0.77
C PRO A 53 -3.98 -8.32 -0.06
N THR A 54 -4.79 -8.39 -1.11
CA THR A 54 -4.83 -9.54 -2.02
C THR A 54 -3.53 -9.65 -2.81
N CYS A 55 -3.10 -8.57 -3.46
CA CYS A 55 -1.84 -8.54 -4.21
C CYS A 55 -0.66 -8.82 -3.28
N HIS A 56 -0.63 -8.23 -2.08
CA HIS A 56 0.45 -8.47 -1.13
C HIS A 56 0.56 -9.95 -0.73
N ARG A 57 -0.56 -10.61 -0.40
CA ARG A 57 -0.58 -12.04 -0.13
C ARG A 57 -0.14 -12.87 -1.35
N GLN A 58 -0.59 -12.46 -2.53
CA GLN A 58 -0.29 -13.17 -3.77
C GLN A 58 1.19 -13.08 -4.14
N LEU A 59 1.85 -11.94 -3.90
CA LEU A 59 3.30 -11.83 -4.12
C LEU A 59 4.09 -12.81 -3.25
N HIS A 60 3.76 -12.91 -1.96
CA HIS A 60 4.42 -13.87 -1.07
C HIS A 60 4.07 -15.33 -1.39
N ALA A 61 2.91 -15.59 -2.00
CA ALA A 61 2.51 -16.93 -2.42
C ALA A 61 3.12 -17.35 -3.77
N MET A 62 3.30 -16.40 -4.70
CA MET A 62 3.79 -16.66 -6.06
C MET A 62 5.30 -16.53 -6.19
N PHE A 63 5.93 -15.64 -5.42
CA PHE A 63 7.34 -15.33 -5.55
C PHE A 63 8.09 -15.56 -4.23
N SER A 64 9.25 -16.20 -4.34
CA SER A 64 10.18 -16.31 -3.22
C SER A 64 10.85 -14.97 -2.93
N GLU A 65 11.32 -14.76 -1.70
CA GLU A 65 12.09 -13.57 -1.31
C GLU A 65 13.31 -13.35 -2.23
N SER A 66 13.91 -14.44 -2.72
CA SER A 66 15.02 -14.42 -3.66
C SER A 66 14.62 -13.84 -5.02
N THR A 67 13.46 -14.23 -5.54
CA THR A 67 12.90 -13.73 -6.81
C THR A 67 12.51 -12.26 -6.68
N LEU A 68 11.83 -11.89 -5.59
CA LEU A 68 11.48 -10.49 -5.30
C LEU A 68 12.73 -9.60 -5.23
N ALA A 69 13.79 -10.09 -4.58
CA ALA A 69 15.03 -9.34 -4.44
C ALA A 69 15.89 -9.28 -5.71
N LYS A 70 15.77 -10.23 -6.66
CA LYS A 70 16.61 -10.28 -7.87
C LYS A 70 15.92 -9.67 -9.08
N GLU A 71 14.67 -10.04 -9.31
CA GLU A 71 13.95 -9.78 -10.55
C GLU A 71 12.83 -8.76 -10.36
N LEU A 72 12.18 -8.74 -9.20
CA LEU A 72 11.02 -7.89 -8.92
C LEU A 72 11.33 -6.80 -7.88
N ASN A 73 12.50 -6.18 -8.00
CA ASN A 73 13.01 -5.22 -7.01
C ASN A 73 12.46 -3.79 -7.18
N SER A 74 11.57 -3.56 -8.16
CA SER A 74 11.00 -2.26 -8.54
C SER A 74 9.53 -2.44 -8.98
N ILE A 75 8.68 -1.42 -8.82
CA ILE A 75 7.26 -1.47 -9.30
C ILE A 75 7.20 -1.80 -10.79
N ASP A 76 8.08 -1.17 -11.58
CA ASP A 76 8.11 -1.38 -13.04
C ASP A 76 8.45 -2.82 -13.43
N ALA A 77 9.17 -3.53 -12.55
CA ALA A 77 9.52 -4.92 -12.74
C ALA A 77 8.43 -5.91 -12.26
N LEU A 78 7.36 -5.41 -11.61
CA LEU A 78 6.30 -6.18 -10.93
C LEU A 78 4.99 -6.22 -11.73
#